data_AF-A0A7C6DZV3-F1
#
_entry.id   AF-A0A7C6DZV3-F1
#
_cell.length_a   1.000
_cell.length_b   1.000
_cell.length_c   1.000
_cell.angle_alpha   90.00
_cell.angle_beta   90.00
_cell.angle_gamma   90.00
#
_symmetry.space_group_name_H-M   'P 1'
#
loop_
_entity.id
_entity.type
_entity.pdbx_description
1 polymer ?
#
loop_
_entity_poly.entity_id
_entity_poly.type
_entity_poly.pdbx_seq_one_letter_code
_entity_poly.pdbx_strand_id
1 'polypeptide(L)'
;RLSKNPLILSILIGLSISLVNIDIPYPLSTMLHMLGNTTATVAIFLLGVLFYGRSYTRLMESLELSLLRIILLPTISLSISLLVGLPSLERTVLIIMHSVPLAVSMIILSDRYDFYKETVSSVILLSSLSASIYLNIWLLISVSL
;
A
#
# COMPACT_ATOMS: atom_id res chain seq x y z
N ARG A 1 -8.60 21.14 9.66
CA ARG A 1 -7.24 20.86 9.15
C ARG A 1 -7.24 19.82 8.01
N LEU A 2 -8.04 18.75 8.09
CA LEU A 2 -8.19 17.78 6.98
C LEU A 2 -8.75 18.41 5.68
N SER A 3 -9.67 19.36 5.79
CA SER A 3 -10.26 20.08 4.64
C SER A 3 -9.27 20.90 3.81
N LYS A 4 -8.01 21.05 4.27
CA LYS A 4 -6.92 21.72 3.52
C LYS A 4 -5.88 20.73 3.01
N ASN A 5 -6.05 19.42 3.25
CA ASN A 5 -5.11 18.43 2.78
C ASN A 5 -5.39 18.14 1.29
N PRO A 6 -4.46 18.48 0.38
CA PRO A 6 -4.69 18.32 -1.05
C PRO A 6 -4.96 16.86 -1.45
N LEU A 7 -4.36 15.89 -0.76
CA LEU A 7 -4.58 14.47 -1.04
C LEU A 7 -6.01 14.04 -0.72
N ILE A 8 -6.56 14.53 0.40
CA ILE A 8 -7.94 14.21 0.78
C ILE A 8 -8.92 14.87 -0.20
N LEU A 9 -8.66 16.14 -0.54
CA LEU A 9 -9.48 16.88 -1.50
C LEU A 9 -9.48 16.21 -2.87
N SER A 10 -8.33 15.75 -3.37
CA SER A 10 -8.25 15.08 -4.67
C SER A 10 -9.04 13.77 -4.71
N ILE A 11 -8.98 12.96 -3.64
CA ILE A 11 -9.75 11.71 -3.53
C ILE A 11 -11.25 12.01 -3.51
N LEU A 12 -11.68 12.98 -2.70
CA LEU A 12 -13.10 13.35 -2.59
C LEU A 12 -13.66 13.89 -3.91
N ILE A 13 -12.89 14.73 -4.61
CA ILE A 13 -13.28 15.25 -5.93
C ILE A 13 -13.41 14.11 -6.94
N GLY A 14 -12.38 13.25 -7.06
CA GLY A 14 -12.41 12.12 -7.98
C GLY A 14 -13.55 11.14 -7.71
N LEU A 15 -13.80 10.84 -6.42
CA LEU A 15 -14.92 10.00 -6.00
C LEU A 15 -16.28 10.65 -6.35
N SER A 16 -16.43 11.96 -6.07
CA SER A 16 -17.67 12.68 -6.38
C SER A 16 -17.97 12.68 -7.88
N ILE A 17 -16.95 12.90 -8.72
CA ILE A 17 -17.07 12.84 -10.19
C ILE A 17 -17.49 11.43 -10.65
N SER A 18 -16.87 10.39 -10.08
CA SER A 18 -17.19 8.99 -10.38
C SER A 18 -18.63 8.62 -10.00
N LEU A 19 -19.09 9.05 -8.82
CA LEU A 19 -20.45 8.77 -8.34
C LEU A 19 -21.54 9.45 -9.18
N VAL A 20 -21.28 10.67 -9.65
CA VAL A 20 -22.22 11.44 -10.48
C VAL A 20 -22.14 11.03 -11.97
N ASN A 21 -21.18 10.17 -12.35
CA ASN A 21 -20.92 9.77 -13.74
C ASN A 21 -20.74 10.98 -14.68
N ILE A 22 -19.99 11.98 -14.23
CA ILE A 22 -19.69 13.15 -15.06
C ILE A 22 -18.61 12.78 -16.07
N ASP A 23 -18.93 12.94 -17.35
CA ASP A 23 -17.97 12.76 -18.44
C ASP A 23 -16.88 13.84 -18.36
N ILE A 24 -15.63 13.40 -18.18
CA ILE A 24 -14.47 14.29 -18.18
C ILE A 24 -14.04 14.53 -19.64
N PRO A 25 -13.87 15.79 -20.08
CA PRO A 25 -13.41 16.09 -21.43
C PRO A 25 -12.09 15.37 -21.76
N TYR A 26 -11.99 14.84 -22.99
CA TYR A 26 -10.86 14.02 -23.43
C TYR A 26 -9.45 14.60 -23.15
N PRO A 27 -9.19 15.91 -23.35
CA PRO A 27 -7.87 16.47 -23.03
C PRO A 27 -7.52 16.36 -21.55
N LEU A 28 -8.51 16.60 -20.67
CA LEU A 28 -8.32 16.55 -19.22
C LEU A 28 -8.16 15.11 -18.72
N SER A 29 -8.98 14.18 -19.24
CA SER A 29 -8.87 12.77 -18.86
C SER A 29 -7.50 12.20 -19.25
N THR A 30 -6.98 12.56 -20.42
CA THR A 30 -5.65 12.12 -20.88
C THR A 30 -4.54 12.66 -19.98
N MET A 31 -4.58 13.95 -19.63
CA MET A 31 -3.63 14.56 -18.68
C MET A 31 -3.66 13.85 -17.31
N LEU A 32 -4.85 13.59 -16.77
CA LEU A 32 -5.01 12.90 -15.49
C LEU A 32 -4.49 11.45 -15.55
N HIS A 33 -4.76 10.72 -16.63
CA HIS A 33 -4.25 9.37 -16.82
C HIS A 33 -2.72 9.35 -16.95
N MET A 34 -2.13 10.29 -17.68
CA MET A 34 -0.67 10.40 -17.77
C MET A 34 -0.04 10.64 -16.39
N LEU A 35 -0.57 11.58 -15.60
CA LEU A 35 -0.11 11.82 -14.23
C LEU A 35 -0.27 10.58 -13.35
N GLY A 36 -1.44 9.93 -13.40
CA GLY A 36 -1.71 8.70 -12.65
C GLY A 36 -0.71 7.59 -12.97
N ASN A 37 -0.45 7.35 -14.26
CA ASN A 37 0.47 6.31 -14.71
C ASN A 37 1.93 6.55 -14.28
N THR A 38 2.36 7.82 -14.17
CA THR A 38 3.71 8.15 -13.67
C THR A 38 3.85 7.99 -12.15
N THR A 39 2.74 7.97 -11.42
CA THR A 39 2.75 8.00 -9.94
C THR A 39 3.43 6.76 -9.35
N ALA A 40 3.22 5.58 -9.93
CA ALA A 40 3.86 4.35 -9.46
C ALA A 40 5.39 4.42 -9.57
N THR A 41 5.91 4.90 -10.70
CA THR A 41 7.36 5.06 -10.93
C THR A 41 7.95 6.08 -9.96
N VAL A 42 7.30 7.23 -9.79
CA VAL A 42 7.74 8.27 -8.84
C VAL A 42 7.72 7.75 -7.40
N ALA A 43 6.70 6.99 -7.02
CA ALA A 43 6.58 6.42 -5.67
C ALA A 43 7.72 5.44 -5.36
N ILE A 44 8.05 4.54 -6.29
CA ILE A 44 9.15 3.57 -6.11
C ILE A 44 10.51 4.30 -6.12
N PHE A 45 10.69 5.29 -6.98
CA PHE A 45 11.90 6.12 -6.97
C PHE A 45 12.09 6.83 -5.62
N LEU A 46 11.03 7.48 -5.12
CA LEU A 46 11.05 8.16 -3.82
C LEU A 46 11.29 7.17 -2.67
N LEU A 47 10.72 5.96 -2.74
CA LEU A 47 11.01 4.90 -1.77
C LEU A 47 12.51 4.59 -1.71
N GLY A 48 13.17 4.47 -2.87
CA GLY A 48 14.63 4.30 -2.93
C GLY A 48 15.39 5.47 -2.30
N VAL A 49 14.97 6.71 -2.57
CA VAL A 49 15.57 7.92 -1.96
C VAL A 49 15.40 7.91 -0.43
N LEU A 50 14.24 7.48 0.08
CA LEU A 50 13.96 7.46 1.52
C LEU A 50 14.78 6.43 2.30
N PHE A 51 15.34 5.42 1.61
CA PHE A 51 16.26 4.46 2.18
C PHE A 51 17.71 4.96 2.26
N TYR A 52 18.05 6.01 1.52
CA TYR A 52 19.40 6.58 1.55
C TYR A 52 19.71 7.21 2.91
N GLY A 53 20.92 6.96 3.43
CA GLY A 53 21.38 7.54 4.70
C GLY A 53 20.71 6.95 5.95
N ARG A 54 19.96 5.85 5.82
CA ARG A 54 19.33 5.15 6.95
C ARG A 54 20.25 4.09 7.54
N SER A 55 20.12 3.91 8.85
CA SER A 55 20.79 2.86 9.62
C SER A 55 19.88 1.64 9.75
N TYR A 56 20.42 0.46 9.46
CA TYR A 56 19.72 -0.83 9.43
C TYR A 56 20.30 -1.79 10.46
N THR A 57 20.40 -1.35 11.71
CA THR A 57 21.04 -2.10 12.81
C THR A 57 20.12 -3.15 13.44
N ARG A 58 18.80 -2.99 13.34
CA ARG A 58 17.78 -3.88 13.93
C ARG A 58 17.06 -4.75 12.88
N LEU A 59 17.83 -5.38 12.00
CA LEU A 59 17.28 -6.18 10.90
C LEU A 59 16.52 -7.42 11.38
N MET A 60 16.98 -8.11 12.42
CA MET A 60 16.30 -9.32 12.92
C MET A 60 14.93 -8.99 13.51
N GLU A 61 14.84 -8.02 14.43
CA GLU A 61 13.56 -7.55 14.97
C GLU A 61 12.61 -7.06 13.86
N SER A 62 13.16 -6.34 12.87
CA SER A 62 12.37 -5.83 11.75
C SER A 62 11.90 -6.93 10.82
N LEU A 63 12.65 -8.01 10.67
CA LEU A 63 12.27 -9.19 9.90
C LEU A 63 11.09 -9.90 10.56
N GLU A 64 11.15 -10.12 11.87
CA GLU A 64 10.05 -10.71 12.65
C GLU A 64 8.77 -9.89 12.51
N LEU A 65 8.86 -8.56 12.70
CA LEU A 65 7.71 -7.66 12.55
C LEU A 65 7.16 -7.64 11.12
N SER A 66 8.04 -7.69 10.12
CA SER A 66 7.63 -7.75 8.71
C SER A 66 6.89 -9.04 8.41
N LEU A 67 7.44 -10.18 8.80
CA LEU A 67 6.83 -11.50 8.60
C LEU A 67 5.48 -11.59 9.30
N LEU A 68 5.42 -11.12 10.56
CA LEU A 68 4.18 -11.10 11.33
C LEU A 68 3.11 -10.28 10.59
N ARG A 69 3.42 -9.08 10.12
CA ARG A 69 2.47 -8.25 9.34
C ARG A 69 2.01 -8.96 8.06
N ILE A 70 2.96 -9.48 7.27
CA ILE A 70 2.73 -10.07 5.94
C ILE A 70 1.87 -11.33 6.03
N ILE A 71 1.93 -12.05 7.14
CA ILE A 71 1.13 -13.26 7.36
C ILE A 71 -0.18 -12.90 8.05
N LEU A 72 -0.14 -12.09 9.11
CA LEU A 72 -1.29 -11.82 9.96
C LEU A 72 -2.42 -11.09 9.21
N LEU A 73 -2.12 -9.99 8.53
CA LEU A 73 -3.17 -9.17 7.89
C LEU A 73 -3.91 -9.91 6.77
N PRO A 74 -3.23 -10.60 5.83
CA PRO A 74 -3.92 -11.35 4.78
C PRO A 74 -4.63 -12.59 5.30
N THR A 75 -4.09 -13.24 6.34
CA THR A 75 -4.77 -14.37 6.99
C THR A 75 -6.09 -13.92 7.61
N ILE A 76 -6.10 -12.79 8.34
CA ILE A 76 -7.33 -12.22 8.91
C ILE A 76 -8.33 -11.90 7.77
N SER A 77 -7.86 -11.24 6.71
CA SER A 77 -8.67 -10.95 5.54
C SER A 77 -9.26 -12.21 4.90
N LEU A 78 -8.46 -13.27 4.78
CA LEU A 78 -8.90 -14.55 4.24
C LEU A 78 -9.98 -15.18 5.14
N SER A 79 -9.73 -15.26 6.45
CA SER A 79 -10.71 -15.81 7.40
C SER A 79 -12.04 -15.05 7.35
N ILE A 80 -12.00 -13.71 7.33
CA ILE A 80 -13.21 -12.88 7.22
C ILE A 80 -13.92 -13.14 5.89
N SER A 81 -13.17 -13.21 4.78
CA SER A 81 -13.76 -13.44 3.45
C SER A 81 -14.50 -14.78 3.36
N LEU A 82 -13.97 -15.82 4.00
CA LEU A 82 -14.59 -17.15 4.06
C LEU A 82 -15.81 -17.17 4.98
N LEU A 83 -15.74 -16.49 6.14
CA LEU A 83 -16.87 -16.40 7.08
C LEU A 83 -18.05 -15.63 6.49
N VAL A 84 -17.79 -14.59 5.70
CA VAL A 84 -18.82 -13.78 5.05
C VAL A 84 -19.32 -14.44 3.75
N GLY A 85 -18.55 -15.34 3.14
CA GLY A 85 -18.89 -15.99 1.87
C GLY A 85 -18.73 -15.05 0.68
N LEU A 86 -17.66 -14.26 0.64
CA LEU A 86 -17.39 -13.34 -0.47
C LEU A 86 -17.17 -14.10 -1.79
N PRO A 87 -17.65 -13.57 -2.94
CA PRO A 87 -17.32 -14.15 -4.23
C PRO A 87 -15.81 -14.04 -4.53
N SER A 88 -15.36 -14.83 -5.50
CA SER A 88 -13.93 -15.08 -5.74
C SER A 88 -13.14 -13.79 -6.02
N LEU A 89 -13.70 -12.87 -6.82
CA LEU A 89 -13.03 -11.62 -7.17
C LEU A 89 -12.84 -10.70 -5.96
N GLU A 90 -13.91 -10.46 -5.21
CA GLU A 90 -13.92 -9.60 -4.03
C GLU A 90 -13.00 -10.14 -2.94
N ARG A 91 -13.00 -11.46 -2.76
CA ARG A 91 -12.08 -12.15 -1.85
C ARG A 91 -10.62 -11.95 -2.27
N THR A 92 -10.28 -12.17 -3.54
CA THR A 92 -8.92 -11.94 -4.05
C THR A 92 -8.50 -10.50 -3.86
N VAL A 93 -9.35 -9.53 -4.22
CA VAL A 93 -9.06 -8.10 -4.04
C VAL A 93 -8.81 -7.79 -2.56
N LEU A 94 -9.67 -8.24 -1.65
CA LEU A 94 -9.55 -7.97 -0.22
C LEU A 94 -8.24 -8.53 0.35
N ILE A 95 -7.90 -9.78 0.03
CA ILE A 95 -6.67 -10.45 0.49
C ILE A 95 -5.45 -9.71 -0.04
N ILE A 96 -5.40 -9.41 -1.35
CA ILE A 96 -4.26 -8.71 -1.95
C ILE A 96 -4.08 -7.31 -1.38
N MET A 97 -5.16 -6.57 -1.15
CA MET A 97 -5.11 -5.25 -0.51
C MET A 97 -4.52 -5.31 0.91
N HIS A 98 -4.75 -6.39 1.66
CA HIS A 98 -4.16 -6.57 2.99
C HIS A 98 -2.75 -7.15 2.97
N SER A 99 -2.32 -7.71 1.84
CA SER A 99 -0.97 -8.22 1.66
C SER A 99 0.04 -7.12 1.30
N VAL A 100 -0.37 -5.94 0.86
CA VAL A 100 0.59 -4.90 0.41
C VAL A 100 1.62 -4.51 1.49
N PRO A 101 2.87 -4.18 1.09
CA PRO A 101 3.94 -3.82 2.03
C PRO A 101 3.59 -2.57 2.85
N LEU A 102 4.38 -2.32 3.90
CA LEU A 102 4.13 -1.17 4.78
C LEU A 102 4.25 0.15 4.00
N ALA A 103 3.30 1.07 4.25
CA ALA A 103 3.22 2.32 3.53
C ALA A 103 4.46 3.20 3.77
N VAL A 104 5.05 3.70 2.69
CA VAL A 104 6.24 4.57 2.70
C VAL A 104 6.02 5.84 3.53
N SER A 105 4.78 6.33 3.62
CA SER A 105 4.40 7.47 4.46
C SER A 105 4.73 7.26 5.93
N MET A 106 4.85 6.01 6.40
CA MET A 106 5.25 5.70 7.77
C MET A 106 6.70 6.11 8.06
N ILE A 107 7.59 6.21 7.06
CA ILE A 107 8.94 6.78 7.24
C ILE A 107 8.83 8.26 7.63
N ILE A 108 8.01 9.02 6.90
CA ILE A 108 7.80 10.45 7.17
C ILE A 108 7.15 10.63 8.56
N LEU A 109 6.25 9.72 8.92
CA LEU A 109 5.55 9.75 10.19
C LEU A 109 6.49 9.41 11.36
N SER A 110 7.33 8.37 11.21
CA SER A 110 8.32 7.98 12.22
C SER A 110 9.37 9.07 12.43
N ASP A 111 9.79 9.74 11.36
CA ASP A 111 10.70 10.90 11.44
C ASP A 111 10.07 12.06 12.20
N ARG A 112 8.82 12.40 11.85
CA ARG A 112 8.07 13.52 12.42
C ARG A 112 7.79 13.36 13.91
N TYR A 113 7.49 12.14 14.35
CA TYR A 113 7.12 11.86 15.75
C TYR A 113 8.24 11.21 16.57
N ASP A 114 9.45 11.14 16.02
CA ASP A 114 10.61 10.52 16.68
C ASP A 114 10.38 9.08 17.19
N PHE A 115 9.67 8.29 16.39
CA PHE A 115 9.15 6.99 16.80
C PHE A 115 9.71 5.84 15.94
N TYR A 116 10.58 5.00 16.50
CA TYR A 116 11.14 3.78 15.88
C TYR A 116 11.59 3.96 14.40
N LYS A 117 12.28 5.05 14.09
CA LYS A 117 12.68 5.42 12.71
C LYS A 117 13.41 4.29 11.97
N GLU A 118 14.41 3.69 12.62
CA GLU A 118 15.21 2.59 12.06
C GLU A 118 14.38 1.33 11.82
N THR A 119 13.56 0.93 12.79
CA THR A 119 12.69 -0.25 12.69
C THR A 119 11.65 -0.07 11.59
N VAL A 120 10.98 1.08 11.53
CA VAL A 120 9.98 1.36 10.48
C VAL A 120 10.62 1.33 9.10
N SER A 121 11.79 1.96 8.93
CA SER A 121 12.52 1.93 7.65
C SER A 121 12.92 0.51 7.25
N SER A 122 13.42 -0.27 8.21
CA SER A 122 13.84 -1.67 7.99
C SER A 122 12.66 -2.58 7.64
N VAL A 123 11.52 -2.42 8.32
CA VAL A 123 10.28 -3.16 8.02
C VAL A 123 9.76 -2.84 6.62
N ILE A 124 9.79 -1.56 6.22
CA ILE A 124 9.36 -1.15 4.87
C ILE A 124 10.29 -1.77 3.82
N LEU A 125 11.60 -1.76 4.03
CA LEU A 125 12.57 -2.40 3.13
C LEU A 125 12.29 -3.90 2.98
N LEU A 126 12.25 -4.63 4.09
CA LEU A 126 12.12 -6.08 4.09
C LEU A 126 10.77 -6.51 3.49
N SER A 127 9.69 -5.83 3.86
CA SER A 127 8.37 -6.10 3.27
C SER A 127 8.31 -5.74 1.79
N SER A 128 8.91 -4.63 1.36
CA SER A 128 8.90 -4.24 -0.06
C SER A 128 9.74 -5.18 -0.93
N LEU A 129 10.92 -5.60 -0.45
CA LEU A 129 11.79 -6.54 -1.18
C LEU A 129 11.16 -7.94 -1.28
N SER A 130 10.53 -8.40 -0.20
CA SER A 130 9.85 -9.70 -0.19
C SER A 130 8.50 -9.70 -0.90
N ALA A 131 7.94 -8.53 -1.24
CA ALA A 131 6.63 -8.38 -1.88
C ALA A 131 6.50 -9.17 -3.18
N SER A 132 7.53 -9.19 -4.02
CA SER A 132 7.54 -9.96 -5.27
C SER A 132 7.35 -11.47 -5.05
N ILE A 133 7.68 -11.99 -3.86
CA ILE A 133 7.50 -13.41 -3.54
C ILE A 133 6.16 -13.61 -2.85
N TYR A 134 5.93 -12.95 -1.71
CA TYR A 134 4.79 -13.27 -0.87
C TYR A 134 3.45 -12.82 -1.49
N LEU A 135 3.41 -11.74 -2.29
CA LEU A 135 2.17 -11.32 -2.96
C LEU A 135 1.69 -12.38 -3.94
N ASN A 136 2.61 -13.01 -4.67
CA ASN A 136 2.27 -14.10 -5.58
C ASN A 136 1.74 -15.33 -4.84
N ILE A 137 2.30 -15.63 -3.65
CA ILE A 137 1.80 -16.71 -2.79
C ILE A 137 0.36 -16.44 -2.36
N TRP A 138 0.06 -15.24 -1.86
CA TRP A 138 -1.30 -14.87 -1.46
C TRP A 138 -2.27 -14.82 -2.63
N LEU A 139 -1.82 -14.38 -3.81
CA LEU A 139 -2.61 -14.40 -5.03
C LEU A 139 -3.02 -15.83 -5.37
N LEU A 140 -2.06 -16.76 -5.40
CA LEU A 140 -2.30 -18.17 -5.69
C LEU A 140 -3.30 -18.78 -4.69
N ILE A 141 -3.13 -18.52 -3.39
CA ILE A 141 -4.05 -19.00 -2.35
C ILE A 141 -5.46 -18.45 -2.61
N SER A 142 -5.60 -17.14 -2.84
CA SER A 142 -6.91 -16.50 -2.99
C SER A 142 -7.73 -17.01 -4.17
N VAL A 143 -7.06 -17.38 -5.26
CA VAL A 143 -7.67 -17.90 -6.49
C VAL A 143 -8.01 -19.39 -6.39
N SER A 144 -7.31 -20.13 -5.53
CA SER A 144 -7.49 -21.59 -5.39
C SER A 144 -8.64 -22.00 -4.44
N LEU A 145 -9.13 -21.06 -3.63
CA LEU A 145 -10.25 -21.22 -2.70
C LEU A 145 -11.60 -20.89 -3.36
#